data_AF-A0A1T2KTD0-F1
#
_entry.id   AF-A0A1T2KTD0-F1
#
_cell.length_a   1.000
_cell.length_b   1.000
_cell.length_c   1.000
_cell.angle_alpha   90.00
_cell.angle_beta   90.00
_cell.angle_gamma   90.00
#
_symmetry.space_group_name_H-M   'P 1'
#
loop_
_entity.id
_entity.type
_entity.pdbx_description
1 polymer ?
#
loop_
_entity_poly.entity_id
_entity_poly.type
_entity_poly.pdbx_seq_one_letter_code
_entity_poly.pdbx_strand_id
1 'polypeptide(L)' 'MKIVIKLRDGDAGHVQIEEERYFASGETETSVTVASALAEEMLTLIGKLGEAEALPASED' A
#
# COMPACT_ATOMS: atom_id res chain seq x y z
N MET A 1 -16.82 0.42 -2.40
CA MET A 1 -15.56 -0.05 -3.02
C MET A 1 -14.80 -0.80 -1.97
N LYS A 2 -14.10 -1.87 -2.32
CA LYS A 2 -13.20 -2.59 -1.41
C LYS A 2 -11.81 -2.62 -2.02
N ILE A 3 -10.83 -2.11 -1.29
CA ILE A 3 -9.41 -2.18 -1.64
C ILE A 3 -8.76 -3.11 -0.63
N VAL A 4 -8.06 -4.12 -1.11
CA VAL A 4 -7.29 -5.03 -0.28
C VAL A 4 -5.82 -4.79 -0.60
N ILE A 5 -5.09 -4.30 0.39
CA ILE A 5 -3.63 -4.17 0.33
C ILE A 5 -3.06 -5.35 1.11
N LYS A 6 -2.35 -6.25 0.43
CA LYS A 6 -1.65 -7.36 1.07
C LYS A 6 -0.19 -6.99 1.22
N LEU A 7 0.31 -7.10 2.45
CA LEU A 7 1.73 -6.94 2.77
C LEU A 7 2.30 -8.32 3.03
N ARG A 8 3.42 -8.63 2.38
CA ARG A 8 4.13 -9.89 2.57
C ARG A 8 5.60 -9.60 2.82
N ASP A 9 6.21 -10.42 3.66
CA ASP A 9 7.66 -10.42 3.80
C ASP A 9 8.25 -10.84 2.44
N GLY A 10 9.03 -9.94 1.85
CA GLY A 10 9.82 -10.17 0.65
C GLY A 10 11.24 -10.59 0.99
N ASP A 11 12.01 -10.84 -0.06
CA ASP A 11 13.43 -11.18 0.10
C ASP A 11 14.23 -9.97 0.61
N ALA A 12 15.34 -10.25 1.29
CA ALA A 12 16.30 -9.25 1.77
C ALA A 12 15.74 -8.14 2.68
N GLY A 13 14.66 -8.43 3.43
CA GLY A 13 14.08 -7.46 4.38
C GLY A 13 13.17 -6.42 3.72
N HIS A 14 12.81 -6.61 2.45
CA HIS A 14 11.82 -5.77 1.78
C HIS A 14 10.40 -6.27 1.99
N VAL A 15 9.42 -5.36 1.97
CA VAL A 15 7.99 -5.72 1.97
C VAL A 15 7.49 -5.78 0.53
N GLN A 16 6.91 -6.91 0.13
CA GLN A 16 6.17 -7.02 -1.12
C GLN A 16 4.74 -6.52 -0.90
N ILE A 17 4.29 -5.63 -1.80
CA ILE A 17 2.96 -5.01 -1.74
C ILE A 17 2.15 -5.47 -2.94
N GLU A 18 0.98 -6.04 -2.68
CA GLU A 18 0.02 -6.47 -3.70
C GLU A 18 -1.31 -5.74 -3.44
N GLU A 19 -1.87 -5.13 -4.49
CA GLU A 19 -3.13 -4.39 -4.42
C GLU A 19 -4.22 -5.07 -5.23
N GLU A 20 -5.37 -5.32 -4.61
CA GLU A 20 -6.59 -5.79 -5.27
C GLU A 20 -7.73 -4.78 -5.08
N ARG A 21 -8.37 -4.37 -6.18
CA ARG A 21 -9.53 -3.46 -6.18
C ARG A 21 -10.79 -4.21 -6.58
N TYR A 22 -11.82 -4.09 -5.75
CA TYR A 22 -13.15 -4.63 -6.00
C TYR A 22 -14.18 -3.50 -6.01
N PHE A 23 -14.87 -3.37 -7.14
CA PHE A 23 -15.94 -2.41 -7.35
C PHE A 23 -17.29 -3.13 -7.17
N ALA A 24 -18.13 -2.64 -6.27
CA ALA A 24 -19.50 -3.10 -6.11
C ALA A 24 -20.44 -2.30 -7.02
N SER A 25 -21.53 -2.92 -7.49
CA SER A 25 -22.55 -2.18 -8.23
C SER A 25 -23.26 -1.18 -7.32
N GLY A 26 -23.35 0.09 -7.73
CA GLY A 26 -24.03 1.16 -6.98
C GLY A 26 -23.09 2.19 -6.34
N GLU A 27 -21.78 2.08 -6.56
CA GLU A 27 -20.82 3.09 -6.13
C GLU A 27 -20.95 4.38 -6.97
N THR A 28 -20.87 5.53 -6.30
CA THR A 28 -20.82 6.82 -7.01
C THR A 28 -19.40 7.11 -7.46
N GLU A 29 -19.25 7.83 -8.57
CA GLU A 29 -17.94 8.27 -9.08
C GLU A 29 -17.11 8.96 -7.99
N THR A 30 -17.74 9.86 -7.21
CA THR A 30 -17.08 10.54 -6.09
C THR A 30 -16.55 9.57 -5.04
N SER A 31 -17.33 8.55 -4.68
CA SER A 31 -16.91 7.56 -3.67
C SER A 31 -15.73 6.70 -4.14
N VAL A 32 -15.68 6.40 -5.45
CA VAL A 32 -14.57 5.67 -6.07
C VAL A 32 -13.30 6.52 -6.08
N THR A 33 -13.41 7.79 -6.47
CA THR A 33 -12.28 8.72 -6.53
C THR A 33 -11.65 8.94 -5.16
N VAL A 34 -12.46 9.22 -4.13
CA VAL A 34 -11.96 9.44 -2.76
C VAL A 34 -11.28 8.19 -2.22
N ALA A 35 -11.90 7.01 -2.39
CA ALA A 35 -11.32 5.77 -1.91
C ALA A 35 -10.01 5.40 -2.65
N SER A 36 -9.92 5.71 -3.94
CA SER A 36 -8.70 5.46 -4.73
C SER A 36 -7.55 6.36 -4.32
N ALA A 37 -7.81 7.67 -4.13
CA ALA A 37 -6.80 8.62 -3.67
C ALA A 37 -6.23 8.23 -2.29
N LEU A 38 -7.10 7.83 -1.37
CA LEU A 38 -6.68 7.37 -0.04
C LEU A 38 -5.78 6.13 -0.11
N ALA A 39 -6.07 5.18 -1.01
CA ALA A 39 -5.23 4.00 -1.18
C ALA A 39 -3.86 4.31 -1.76
N GLU A 40 -3.77 5.25 -2.71
CA GLU A 40 -2.50 5.69 -3.28
C GLU A 40 -1.60 6.37 -2.22
N GLU A 41 -2.18 7.21 -1.37
CA GLU A 41 -1.45 7.81 -0.24
C GLU A 41 -0.95 6.74 0.74
N MET A 42 -1.81 5.76 1.07
CA MET A 42 -1.43 4.65 1.95
C MET A 42 -0.29 3.81 1.36
N LEU A 43 -0.36 3.44 0.08
CA LEU A 43 0.69 2.69 -0.60
C LEU A 43 2.01 3.46 -0.61
N THR A 44 1.96 4.77 -0.85
CA THR A 44 3.13 5.65 -0.79
C THR A 44 3.76 5.66 0.61
N LEU A 45 2.94 5.73 1.66
CA LEU A 45 3.41 5.68 3.04
C LEU A 45 4.06 4.33 3.38
N ILE A 46 3.42 3.23 2.99
CA ILE A 46 3.91 1.87 3.23
C ILE A 46 5.25 1.64 2.50
N GLY A 47 5.37 2.08 1.25
CA GLY A 47 6.63 2.00 0.51
C GLY A 47 7.78 2.72 1.22
N LYS A 48 7.54 3.95 1.68
CA LYS A 48 8.53 4.72 2.45
C LYS A 48 8.94 4.04 3.76
N LEU A 49 8.00 3.41 4.46
CA LEU A 49 8.29 2.65 5.68
C LEU A 49 9.17 1.43 5.39
N GLY A 50 8.87 0.69 4.32
CA GLY A 50 9.69 -0.46 3.90
C GLY A 50 11.10 -0.08 3.44
N GLU A 51 11.28 1.12 2.87
CA GLU A 51 12.60 1.66 2.53
C GLU A 51 13.39 2.12 3.77
N ALA A 52 12.71 2.69 4.78
CA ALA A 52 13.35 3.20 5.99
C ALA A 52 13.91 2.10 6.90
N GLU A 53 13.26 0.92 6.96
CA GLU A 53 13.80 -0.24 7.69
C GLU A 53 15.00 -0.90 7.00
N ALA A 54 15.19 -0.67 5.69
CA ALA A 54 16.33 -1.21 4.94
C ALA A 54 17.63 -0.40 5.11
N LEU A 55 17.61 0.69 5.90
CA LEU A 55 18.85 1.39 6.27
C LEU A 55 19.75 0.42 7.06
N PRO A 56 21.02 0.23 6.66
CA PRO A 56 21.93 -0.63 7.40
C PRO A 56 22.00 -0.11 8.84
N ALA A 57 21.90 -1.04 9.80
CA ALA A 57 22.23 -0.74 11.18
C ALA A 57 23.57 0.01 11.16
N SER A 58 23.55 1.27 11.57
CA SER A 58 24.73 2.12 11.59
C SER A 58 25.85 1.33 12.27
N GLU A 59 26.91 1.02 11.52
CA GLU A 59 28.09 0.36 12.08
C GLU A 59 28.64 1.26 13.19
N ASP A 60 28.64 0.73 14.41
CA ASP A 60 29.33 1.28 15.59
C ASP A 60 30.86 1.24 15.40
#